data_AF-W9W070-F1
#
_entry.id   AF-W9W070-F1
#
_cell.length_a   1.000
_cell.length_b   1.000
_cell.length_c   1.000
_cell.angle_alpha   90.00
_cell.angle_beta   90.00
_cell.angle_gamma   90.00
#
_symmetry.space_group_name_H-M   'P 1'
#
loop_
_entity.id
_entity.type
_entity.pdbx_description
1 polymer ?
#
loop_
_entity_poly.entity_id
_entity_poly.type
_entity_poly.pdbx_seq_one_letter_code
_entity_poly.pdbx_strand_id
1 'polypeptide(L)'
;MKGQGNAAQQEQTSVEHIDFSTLADRVEEFRYELDRARDMCEQANLEINKYRVEIHRLKCTLDAERDACSKAHKLLIRESNHNKELENPNKNLQNSLKRETVLNSQLQARLNTETASLKAMTKHARSQEEKLIDTQLDLEYLKCTMSVDPPLAPTLALNNHAPLPAQPFVVVLVDGDAYNWAPDISYNDCPPGTVSASNILDGSGPGAMAATRVRNEVTKFILSQDGTIPVTAKIITRVFCNFSSRPGLMTSFRRSGPVGLGLAEFAVQFTEKLPLFDFFDAGRGKERADDKIRGKTVISPKE
;
A
#
# COMPACT_ATOMS: atom_id res chain seq x y z
N MET A 1 -95.19 -26.21 94.37
CA MET A 1 -94.20 -27.03 95.10
C MET A 1 -92.93 -26.19 95.18
N LYS A 2 -92.59 -25.65 96.37
CA LYS A 2 -91.55 -26.14 97.30
C LYS A 2 -90.16 -26.15 96.65
N GLY A 3 -89.11 -25.51 97.18
CA GLY A 3 -88.87 -24.81 98.45
C GLY A 3 -87.67 -23.87 98.28
N GLN A 4 -87.55 -22.80 99.09
CA GLN A 4 -86.69 -22.71 100.28
C GLN A 4 -85.19 -22.95 99.97
N GLY A 5 -84.25 -22.07 100.30
CA GLY A 5 -84.32 -20.85 101.09
C GLY A 5 -82.95 -20.18 101.27
N ASN A 6 -82.98 -19.04 101.97
CA ASN A 6 -81.96 -18.40 102.81
C ASN A 6 -80.47 -18.64 102.52
N ALA A 7 -79.72 -17.54 102.35
CA ALA A 7 -78.96 -16.95 103.46
C ALA A 7 -78.26 -15.65 103.02
N ALA A 8 -78.37 -14.63 103.87
CA ALA A 8 -77.52 -13.45 103.85
C ALA A 8 -76.11 -13.82 104.30
N GLN A 9 -75.09 -13.28 103.65
CA GLN A 9 -73.81 -12.97 104.29
C GLN A 9 -73.04 -11.95 103.45
N GLN A 10 -72.60 -10.90 104.15
CA GLN A 10 -71.68 -9.88 103.67
C GLN A 10 -70.39 -10.55 103.20
N GLU A 11 -69.91 -10.18 102.01
CA GLU A 11 -68.48 -10.20 101.75
C GLU A 11 -68.04 -8.84 101.24
N GLN A 12 -67.17 -8.25 102.06
CA GLN A 12 -66.44 -7.03 101.85
C GLN A 12 -65.84 -7.02 100.44
N THR A 13 -66.01 -5.91 99.74
CA THR A 13 -65.11 -5.51 98.67
C THR A 13 -63.69 -5.56 99.22
N SER A 14 -62.94 -6.61 98.89
CA SER A 14 -61.50 -6.63 99.03
C SER A 14 -60.98 -5.50 98.14
N VAL A 15 -60.75 -4.34 98.74
CA VAL A 15 -59.96 -3.29 98.09
C VAL A 15 -58.62 -3.95 97.83
N GLU A 16 -58.38 -4.33 96.57
CA GLU A 16 -57.09 -4.81 96.10
C GLU A 16 -56.07 -3.81 96.60
N HIS A 17 -55.20 -4.24 97.52
CA HIS A 17 -54.08 -3.44 97.95
C HIS A 17 -53.13 -3.37 96.75
N ILE A 18 -53.37 -2.39 95.87
CA ILE A 18 -52.56 -2.14 94.69
C ILE A 18 -51.15 -1.87 95.19
N ASP A 19 -50.26 -2.82 94.91
CA ASP A 19 -48.86 -2.66 95.22
C ASP A 19 -48.25 -1.63 94.26
N PHE A 20 -48.09 -0.41 94.75
CA PHE A 20 -47.59 0.72 93.97
C PHE A 20 -46.18 0.44 93.41
N SER A 21 -45.37 -0.40 94.05
CA SER A 21 -44.10 -0.87 93.48
C SER A 21 -44.30 -1.70 92.22
N THR A 22 -45.14 -2.74 92.27
CA THR A 22 -45.45 -3.57 91.09
C THR A 22 -46.05 -2.75 89.94
N LEU A 23 -46.87 -1.73 90.24
CA LEU A 23 -47.41 -0.84 89.22
C LEU A 23 -46.34 0.08 88.61
N ALA A 24 -45.44 0.63 89.44
CA ALA A 24 -44.33 1.45 88.97
C ALA A 24 -43.37 0.66 88.07
N ASP A 25 -43.06 -0.59 88.44
CA ASP A 25 -42.21 -1.49 87.64
C ASP A 25 -42.86 -1.79 86.27
N ARG A 26 -44.17 -2.03 86.22
CA ARG A 26 -44.90 -2.22 84.95
C ARG A 26 -44.94 -0.97 84.08
N VAL A 27 -45.09 0.20 84.69
CA VAL A 27 -45.05 1.47 83.94
C VAL A 27 -43.67 1.67 83.34
N GLU A 28 -42.60 1.37 84.07
CA GLU A 28 -41.24 1.48 83.56
C GLU A 28 -40.95 0.45 82.45
N GLU A 29 -41.45 -0.79 82.59
CA GLU A 29 -41.42 -1.81 81.55
C GLU A 29 -42.12 -1.35 80.27
N PHE A 30 -43.35 -0.82 80.38
CA PHE A 30 -44.06 -0.29 79.21
C PHE A 30 -43.37 0.92 78.58
N ARG A 31 -42.72 1.77 79.36
CA ARG A 31 -41.93 2.90 78.83
C ARG A 31 -40.74 2.39 78.03
N TYR A 32 -40.01 1.40 78.57
CA TYR A 32 -38.92 0.76 77.85
C TYR A 32 -39.37 0.08 76.56
N GLU A 33 -40.49 -0.66 76.59
CA GLU A 33 -41.05 -1.27 75.37
C GLU A 33 -41.48 -0.23 74.33
N LEU A 34 -42.08 0.87 74.78
CA LEU A 34 -42.53 1.95 73.91
C LEU A 34 -41.34 2.68 73.26
N ASP A 35 -40.27 2.92 74.01
CA ASP A 35 -39.04 3.52 73.47
C ASP A 35 -38.35 2.56 72.50
N ARG A 36 -38.26 1.26 72.82
CA ARG A 36 -37.75 0.24 71.89
C ARG A 36 -38.58 0.18 70.59
N ALA A 37 -39.90 0.28 70.69
CA ALA A 37 -40.78 0.29 69.52
C ALA A 37 -40.56 1.55 68.66
N ARG A 38 -40.37 2.72 69.27
CA ARG A 38 -40.01 3.96 68.57
C ARG A 38 -38.70 3.83 67.83
N ASP A 39 -37.65 3.31 68.47
CA ASP A 39 -36.34 3.10 67.84
C ASP A 39 -36.45 2.18 66.62
N MET A 40 -37.21 1.09 66.72
CA MET A 40 -37.47 0.19 65.59
C MET A 40 -38.22 0.89 64.45
N CYS A 41 -39.21 1.74 64.77
CA CYS A 41 -39.92 2.53 63.76
C CYS A 41 -38.99 3.55 63.08
N GLU A 42 -38.12 4.21 63.83
CA GLU A 42 -37.13 5.13 63.28
C GLU A 42 -36.14 4.42 62.35
N GLN A 43 -35.63 3.26 62.76
CA GLN A 43 -34.75 2.44 61.93
C GLN A 43 -35.44 1.97 60.65
N ALA A 44 -36.70 1.52 60.74
CA ALA A 44 -37.48 1.12 59.57
C ALA A 44 -37.71 2.31 58.61
N ASN A 45 -37.99 3.50 59.15
CA ASN A 45 -38.13 4.71 58.34
C ASN A 45 -36.83 5.10 57.62
N LEU A 46 -35.68 4.96 58.29
CA LEU A 46 -34.38 5.18 57.67
C LEU A 46 -34.13 4.21 56.51
N GLU A 47 -34.42 2.92 56.69
CA GLU A 47 -34.30 1.92 55.62
C GLU A 47 -35.25 2.19 54.45
N ILE A 48 -36.51 2.54 54.72
CA ILE A 48 -37.48 2.93 53.68
C ILE A 48 -36.96 4.13 52.89
N ASN A 49 -36.39 5.13 53.56
CA ASN A 49 -35.82 6.30 52.89
C ASN A 49 -34.60 5.94 52.02
N LYS A 50 -33.73 5.03 52.48
CA LYS A 50 -32.62 4.50 51.65
C LYS A 50 -33.15 3.83 50.39
N TYR A 51 -34.15 2.96 50.51
CA TYR A 51 -34.75 2.30 49.35
C TYR A 51 -35.43 3.29 48.39
N ARG A 52 -36.07 4.34 48.89
CA ARG A 52 -36.66 5.40 48.04
C ARG A 52 -35.60 6.12 47.20
N VAL A 53 -34.47 6.48 47.80
CA VAL A 53 -33.35 7.11 47.09
C VAL A 53 -32.78 6.17 46.03
N GLU A 54 -32.58 4.90 46.38
CA GLU A 54 -32.05 3.91 45.45
C GLU A 54 -33.00 3.64 44.28
N ILE A 55 -34.30 3.52 44.53
CA ILE A 55 -35.32 3.39 43.47
C ILE A 55 -35.29 4.60 42.54
N HIS A 56 -35.18 5.82 43.09
CA HIS A 56 -35.08 7.03 42.28
C HIS A 56 -33.83 7.01 41.41
N ARG A 57 -32.67 6.67 41.98
CA ARG A 57 -31.40 6.54 41.26
C ARG A 57 -31.50 5.54 40.11
N LEU A 58 -32.04 4.34 40.37
CA LEU A 58 -32.22 3.30 39.37
C LEU A 58 -33.17 3.73 38.24
N LYS A 59 -34.24 4.48 38.55
CA LYS A 59 -35.13 5.06 37.53
C LYS A 59 -34.38 6.04 36.62
N CYS A 60 -33.61 6.96 37.19
CA CYS A 60 -32.80 7.89 36.41
C CYS A 60 -31.79 7.17 35.50
N THR A 61 -31.12 6.13 36.01
CA THR A 61 -30.22 5.31 35.19
C THR A 61 -30.96 4.60 34.06
N LEU A 62 -32.12 3.99 34.35
CA LEU A 62 -32.90 3.29 33.34
C LEU A 62 -33.37 4.21 32.21
N ASP A 63 -33.79 5.43 32.54
CA ASP A 63 -34.22 6.41 31.54
C ASP A 63 -33.04 6.90 30.69
N ALA A 64 -31.88 7.11 31.30
CA ALA A 64 -30.65 7.45 30.56
C ALA A 64 -30.23 6.33 29.59
N GLU A 65 -30.31 5.07 30.00
CA GLU A 65 -30.01 3.91 29.14
C GLU A 65 -31.03 3.76 28.00
N ARG A 66 -32.31 4.03 28.25
CA ARG A 66 -33.34 4.05 27.20
C ARG A 66 -33.08 5.13 26.16
N ASP A 67 -32.68 6.32 26.59
CA ASP A 67 -32.30 7.42 25.70
C ASP A 67 -31.05 7.08 24.88
N ALA A 68 -30.04 6.47 25.51
CA ALA A 68 -28.84 6.01 24.83
C ALA A 68 -29.15 4.94 23.78
N CYS A 69 -30.00 3.96 24.12
CA CYS A 69 -30.46 2.92 23.21
C CYS A 69 -31.22 3.50 22.00
N SER A 70 -32.12 4.46 22.24
CA SER A 70 -32.85 5.17 21.17
C SER A 70 -31.92 5.91 20.22
N LYS A 71 -30.88 6.58 20.74
CA LYS A 71 -29.85 7.25 19.93
C LYS A 71 -29.04 6.24 19.11
N ALA A 72 -28.58 5.16 19.72
CA ALA A 72 -27.84 4.10 19.05
C ALA A 72 -28.65 3.46 17.92
N HIS A 73 -29.95 3.20 18.15
CA HIS A 73 -30.84 2.65 17.13
C HIS A 73 -31.01 3.58 15.93
N LYS A 74 -31.16 4.89 16.16
CA LYS A 74 -31.22 5.89 15.07
C LYS A 74 -29.93 5.94 14.25
N LEU A 75 -28.77 5.85 14.90
CA LEU A 75 -27.48 5.78 14.21
C LEU A 75 -27.37 4.50 13.37
N LEU A 76 -27.75 3.35 13.93
CA LEU A 76 -27.73 2.08 13.22
C LEU A 76 -28.62 2.10 11.96
N ILE A 77 -29.81 2.71 12.04
CA ILE A 77 -30.68 2.87 10.87
C ILE A 77 -30.02 3.75 9.81
N ARG A 78 -29.40 4.87 10.22
CA ARG A 78 -28.71 5.78 9.29
C ARG A 78 -27.57 5.05 8.56
N GLU A 79 -26.72 4.33 9.29
CA GLU A 79 -25.63 3.56 8.72
C GLU A 79 -26.14 2.43 7.82
N SER A 80 -27.23 1.76 8.20
CA SER A 80 -27.86 0.73 7.37
C SER A 80 -28.34 1.30 6.03
N ASN A 81 -28.97 2.48 6.05
CA ASN A 81 -29.44 3.13 4.83
C ASN A 81 -28.27 3.62 3.98
N HIS A 82 -27.24 4.20 4.59
CA HIS A 82 -26.04 4.62 3.88
C HIS A 82 -25.34 3.44 3.18
N ASN A 83 -25.24 2.29 3.84
CA ASN A 83 -24.68 1.08 3.24
C ASN A 83 -25.50 0.58 2.05
N LYS A 84 -26.84 0.66 2.12
CA LYS A 84 -27.71 0.31 0.98
C LYS A 84 -27.53 1.26 -0.20
N GLU A 85 -27.36 2.55 0.07
CA GLU A 85 -27.10 3.55 -0.97
C GLU A 85 -25.77 3.27 -1.70
N LEU A 86 -24.73 2.88 -0.97
CA LEU A 86 -23.42 2.55 -1.53
C LEU A 86 -23.39 1.22 -2.30
N GLU A 87 -24.35 0.33 -2.07
CA GLU A 87 -24.42 -0.97 -2.75
C GLU A 87 -24.62 -0.83 -4.27
N ASN A 88 -25.46 0.12 -4.71
CA ASN A 88 -25.75 0.34 -6.12
C ASN A 88 -24.55 0.90 -6.91
N PRO A 89 -23.87 1.97 -6.47
CA PRO A 89 -22.60 2.42 -7.05
C PRO A 89 -21.55 1.30 -7.13
N ASN A 90 -21.40 0.49 -6.08
CA ASN A 90 -20.45 -0.63 -6.08
C ASN A 90 -20.79 -1.67 -7.17
N LYS A 91 -22.06 -2.05 -7.30
CA LYS A 91 -22.51 -2.95 -8.38
C LYS A 91 -22.24 -2.34 -9.77
N ASN A 92 -22.48 -1.04 -9.93
CA ASN A 92 -22.23 -0.33 -11.18
C ASN A 92 -20.74 -0.31 -11.54
N LEU A 93 -19.87 0.02 -10.59
CA LEU A 93 -18.42 0.00 -10.77
C LEU A 93 -17.92 -1.40 -11.11
N GLN A 94 -18.44 -2.43 -10.44
CA GLN A 94 -18.09 -3.81 -10.72
C GLN A 94 -18.50 -4.23 -12.15
N ASN A 95 -19.68 -3.81 -12.61
CA ASN A 95 -20.12 -4.04 -13.98
C ASN A 95 -19.27 -3.28 -15.00
N SER A 96 -18.90 -2.04 -14.71
CA SER A 96 -18.00 -1.24 -15.55
C SER A 96 -16.64 -1.90 -15.69
N LEU A 97 -16.05 -2.33 -14.56
CA LEU A 97 -14.77 -3.02 -14.54
C LEU A 97 -14.79 -4.29 -15.38
N LYS A 98 -15.86 -5.09 -15.29
CA LYS A 98 -16.03 -6.29 -16.14
C LYS A 98 -16.03 -5.95 -17.63
N ARG A 99 -16.70 -4.87 -18.03
CA ARG A 99 -16.74 -4.42 -19.44
C ARG A 99 -15.36 -3.99 -19.92
N GLU A 100 -14.66 -3.18 -19.12
CA GLU A 100 -13.30 -2.72 -19.43
C GLU A 100 -12.31 -3.89 -19.54
N THR A 101 -12.39 -4.88 -18.63
CA THR A 101 -11.54 -6.08 -18.71
C THR A 101 -11.78 -6.87 -20.00
N VAL A 102 -13.04 -7.02 -20.42
CA VAL A 102 -13.38 -7.69 -21.69
C VAL A 102 -12.82 -6.90 -22.87
N LEU A 103 -13.02 -5.58 -22.89
CA LEU A 103 -12.51 -4.72 -23.97
C LEU A 103 -10.98 -4.79 -24.05
N ASN A 104 -10.28 -4.71 -22.91
CA ASN A 104 -8.83 -4.79 -22.86
C ASN A 104 -8.34 -6.15 -23.36
N SER A 105 -9.02 -7.25 -23.02
CA SER A 105 -8.68 -8.58 -23.53
C SER A 105 -8.82 -8.68 -25.05
N GLN A 106 -9.85 -8.02 -25.63
CA GLN A 106 -10.05 -7.97 -27.08
C GLN A 106 -8.97 -7.14 -27.77
N LEU A 107 -8.62 -5.98 -27.20
CA LEU A 107 -7.54 -5.13 -27.72
C LEU A 107 -6.19 -5.85 -27.66
N GLN A 108 -5.90 -6.56 -26.57
CA GLN A 108 -4.69 -7.35 -26.44
C GLN A 108 -4.63 -8.47 -27.47
N ALA A 109 -5.74 -9.18 -27.71
CA ALA A 109 -5.82 -10.21 -28.74
C ALA A 109 -5.55 -9.62 -30.14
N ARG A 110 -6.15 -8.47 -30.46
CA ARG A 110 -5.91 -7.78 -31.73
C ARG A 110 -4.46 -7.34 -31.88
N LEU A 111 -3.86 -6.77 -30.84
CA LEU A 111 -2.45 -6.37 -30.84
C LEU A 111 -1.53 -7.57 -31.12
N ASN A 112 -1.82 -8.72 -30.50
CA ASN A 112 -1.06 -9.96 -30.73
C ASN A 112 -1.18 -10.42 -32.20
N THR A 113 -2.38 -10.35 -32.79
CA THR A 113 -2.59 -10.69 -34.21
C THR A 113 -1.83 -9.76 -35.15
N GLU A 114 -1.91 -8.44 -34.94
CA GLU A 114 -1.19 -7.44 -35.73
C GLU A 114 0.34 -7.64 -35.61
N THR A 115 0.83 -7.91 -34.40
CA THR A 115 2.25 -8.17 -34.15
C THR A 115 2.73 -9.43 -34.87
N ALA A 116 1.93 -10.50 -34.87
CA ALA A 116 2.24 -11.73 -35.59
C ALA A 116 2.25 -11.51 -37.12
N SER A 117 1.29 -10.73 -37.63
CA SER A 117 1.21 -10.36 -39.04
C SER A 117 2.44 -9.54 -39.49
N LEU A 118 2.81 -8.51 -38.72
CA LEU A 118 4.00 -7.70 -38.97
C LEU A 118 5.28 -8.54 -38.99
N LYS A 119 5.42 -9.50 -38.06
CA LYS A 119 6.55 -10.43 -38.02
C LYS A 119 6.62 -11.30 -39.28
N ALA A 120 5.47 -11.79 -39.76
CA ALA A 120 5.39 -12.57 -40.99
C ALA A 120 5.75 -11.74 -42.22
N MET A 121 5.22 -10.52 -42.36
CA MET A 121 5.56 -9.60 -43.45
C MET A 121 7.05 -9.22 -43.44
N THR A 122 7.62 -8.95 -42.27
CA THR A 122 9.06 -8.64 -42.12
C THR A 122 9.92 -9.82 -42.56
N LYS A 123 9.53 -11.06 -42.21
CA LYS A 123 10.24 -12.27 -42.65
C LYS A 123 10.16 -12.44 -44.18
N HIS A 124 8.99 -12.19 -44.77
CA HIS A 124 8.81 -12.25 -46.21
C HIS A 124 9.67 -11.20 -46.94
N ALA A 125 9.66 -9.95 -46.47
CA ALA A 125 10.48 -8.88 -47.03
C ALA A 125 11.97 -9.24 -47.03
N ARG A 126 12.50 -9.75 -45.91
CA ARG A 126 13.89 -10.23 -45.83
C ARG A 126 14.21 -11.35 -46.83
N SER A 127 13.29 -12.28 -47.03
CA SER A 127 13.47 -13.35 -48.03
C SER A 127 13.48 -12.81 -49.46
N GLN A 128 12.73 -11.75 -49.75
CA GLN A 128 12.79 -11.09 -51.06
C GLN A 128 14.09 -10.30 -51.25
N GLU A 129 14.58 -9.63 -50.20
CA GLU A 129 15.89 -8.96 -50.19
C GLU A 129 17.01 -9.95 -50.48
N GLU A 130 17.01 -11.12 -49.83
CA GLU A 130 17.98 -12.20 -50.06
C GLU A 130 17.98 -12.66 -51.52
N LYS A 131 16.80 -12.93 -52.09
CA LYS A 131 16.68 -13.29 -53.51
C LYS A 131 17.19 -12.20 -54.45
N LEU A 132 16.94 -10.93 -54.14
CA LEU A 132 17.47 -9.82 -54.94
C LEU A 132 18.99 -9.78 -54.91
N ILE A 133 19.59 -9.94 -53.72
CA ILE A 133 21.05 -9.99 -53.55
C ILE A 133 21.63 -11.15 -54.37
N ASP A 134 21.05 -12.35 -54.29
CA ASP A 134 21.49 -13.52 -55.05
C ASP A 134 21.42 -13.26 -56.57
N THR A 135 20.30 -12.74 -57.07
CA THR A 135 20.16 -12.42 -58.50
C THR A 135 21.13 -11.33 -58.97
N GLN A 136 21.47 -10.38 -58.10
CA GLN A 136 22.44 -9.34 -58.40
C GLN A 136 23.86 -9.92 -58.49
N LEU A 137 24.21 -10.85 -57.60
CA LEU A 137 25.47 -11.58 -57.64
C LEU A 137 25.59 -12.41 -58.93
N ASP A 138 24.52 -13.13 -59.32
CA ASP A 138 24.48 -13.91 -60.57
C ASP A 138 24.69 -13.01 -61.80
N LEU A 139 24.06 -11.82 -61.81
CA LEU A 139 24.24 -10.85 -62.89
C LEU A 139 25.68 -10.31 -62.96
N GLU A 140 26.33 -10.05 -61.82
CA GLU A 140 27.73 -9.64 -61.78
C GLU A 140 28.66 -10.77 -62.25
N TYR A 141 28.41 -12.00 -61.80
CA TYR A 141 29.15 -13.17 -62.27
C TYR A 141 29.04 -13.35 -63.79
N LEU A 142 27.83 -13.19 -64.34
CA LEU A 142 27.60 -13.27 -65.77
C LEU A 142 28.35 -12.15 -66.53
N LYS A 143 28.38 -10.92 -66.00
CA LYS A 143 29.19 -9.84 -66.57
C LYS A 143 30.68 -10.20 -66.62
N CYS A 144 31.24 -10.75 -65.55
CA CYS A 144 32.64 -11.17 -65.49
C CYS A 144 32.98 -12.32 -66.44
N THR A 145 32.04 -13.23 -66.69
CA THR A 145 32.25 -14.37 -67.60
C THR A 145 32.00 -14.02 -69.07
N MET A 146 31.20 -12.98 -69.34
CA MET A 146 30.91 -12.49 -70.70
C MET A 146 31.79 -11.32 -71.13
N SER A 147 32.49 -10.64 -70.21
CA SER A 147 33.48 -9.62 -70.55
C SER A 147 34.75 -10.27 -71.12
N VAL A 148 34.77 -10.51 -72.42
CA VAL A 148 36.02 -10.60 -73.18
C VAL A 148 36.49 -9.16 -73.41
N ASP A 149 37.25 -8.61 -72.46
CA ASP A 149 37.94 -7.34 -72.66
C ASP A 149 39.47 -7.50 -72.54
N PRO A 150 40.26 -6.75 -73.33
CA PRO A 150 41.71 -6.95 -73.50
C PRO A 150 42.51 -6.51 -72.25
N PRO A 151 43.79 -6.90 -72.15
CA PRO A 151 44.55 -6.75 -70.91
C PRO A 151 44.95 -5.30 -70.67
N LEU A 152 44.51 -4.72 -69.55
CA LEU A 152 45.03 -3.44 -69.05
C LEU A 152 45.22 -3.48 -67.52
N ALA A 153 46.51 -3.49 -67.18
CA ALA A 153 47.25 -3.03 -65.99
C ALA A 153 46.61 -2.96 -64.58
N PRO A 154 47.39 -3.35 -63.53
CA PRO A 154 46.94 -3.39 -62.15
C PRO A 154 47.00 -2.01 -61.49
N THR A 155 45.88 -1.54 -60.94
CA THR A 155 45.84 -0.28 -60.20
C THR A 155 45.45 -0.52 -58.74
N LEU A 156 46.48 -0.42 -57.89
CA LEU A 156 46.50 0.10 -56.52
C LEU A 156 45.58 -0.55 -55.47
N ALA A 157 46.21 -1.37 -54.63
CA ALA A 157 45.72 -1.77 -53.33
C ALA A 157 45.43 -0.54 -52.45
N LEU A 158 44.16 -0.36 -52.09
CA LEU A 158 43.70 0.68 -51.17
C LEU A 158 44.11 0.32 -49.73
N ASN A 159 44.76 1.27 -49.10
CA ASN A 159 45.46 1.16 -47.82
C ASN A 159 44.46 1.10 -46.64
N ASN A 160 44.22 -0.09 -46.08
CA ASN A 160 43.20 -0.37 -45.03
C ASN A 160 43.59 0.02 -43.57
N HIS A 161 44.55 0.93 -43.37
CA HIS A 161 45.07 1.27 -42.03
C HIS A 161 44.78 2.70 -41.55
N ALA A 162 43.70 3.32 -42.03
CA ALA A 162 43.24 4.59 -41.45
C ALA A 162 42.65 4.34 -40.05
N PRO A 163 43.08 5.06 -38.99
CA PRO A 163 42.43 4.98 -37.68
C PRO A 163 40.96 5.38 -37.81
N LEU A 164 40.07 4.57 -37.24
CA LEU A 164 38.63 4.83 -37.28
C LEU A 164 38.33 6.24 -36.72
N PRO A 165 37.42 6.99 -37.34
CA PRO A 165 37.06 8.32 -36.86
C PRO A 165 36.51 8.25 -35.43
N ALA A 166 36.93 9.20 -34.59
CA ALA A 166 36.48 9.28 -33.21
C ALA A 166 34.95 9.39 -33.14
N GLN A 167 34.32 8.49 -32.38
CA GLN A 167 32.87 8.49 -32.20
C GLN A 167 32.49 9.34 -30.98
N PRO A 168 31.49 10.24 -31.10
CA PRO A 168 31.04 11.04 -29.97
C PRO A 168 30.41 10.16 -28.88
N PHE A 169 30.58 10.55 -27.61
CA PHE A 169 29.95 9.88 -26.48
C PHE A 169 29.57 10.88 -25.37
N VAL A 170 28.57 10.52 -24.58
CA VAL A 170 28.11 11.24 -23.39
C VAL A 170 28.30 10.32 -22.19
N VAL A 171 28.88 10.88 -21.12
CA VAL A 171 29.05 10.16 -19.84
C VAL A 171 28.08 10.73 -18.82
N VAL A 172 27.23 9.86 -18.28
CA VAL A 172 26.24 10.16 -17.25
C VAL A 172 26.69 9.53 -15.95
N LEU A 173 26.90 10.37 -14.93
CA LEU A 173 27.27 9.93 -13.59
C LEU A 173 26.04 10.10 -12.70
N VAL A 174 25.58 9.00 -12.11
CA VAL A 174 24.37 8.96 -11.29
C VAL A 174 24.76 8.61 -9.86
N ASP A 175 24.27 9.40 -8.91
CA ASP A 175 24.30 9.02 -7.52
C ASP A 175 23.15 8.03 -7.25
N GLY A 176 23.50 6.77 -6.99
CA GLY A 176 22.56 5.66 -6.91
C GLY A 176 21.74 5.61 -5.62
N ASP A 177 22.15 6.37 -4.60
CA ASP A 177 21.42 6.47 -3.33
C ASP A 177 20.76 7.85 -3.12
N ALA A 178 21.01 8.79 -4.03
CA ALA A 178 20.33 10.08 -4.04
C ALA A 178 18.93 9.94 -4.64
N TYR A 179 17.94 10.31 -3.82
CA TYR A 179 16.52 10.36 -4.15
C TYR A 179 15.95 8.99 -4.52
N ASN A 180 14.79 8.61 -3.98
CA ASN A 180 14.11 7.38 -4.39
C ASN A 180 13.67 7.52 -5.85
N TRP A 181 14.59 7.33 -6.81
CA TRP A 181 14.48 7.80 -8.19
C TRP A 181 13.53 6.94 -9.04
N ALA A 182 13.06 5.83 -8.49
CA ALA A 182 12.02 5.00 -9.10
C ALA A 182 11.20 4.24 -8.03
N PRO A 183 10.31 4.93 -7.29
CA PRO A 183 9.48 4.27 -6.28
C PRO A 183 8.52 3.27 -6.94
N ASP A 184 8.04 3.58 -8.14
CA ASP A 184 7.22 2.72 -8.99
C ASP A 184 7.91 1.41 -9.41
N ILE A 185 9.24 1.38 -9.48
CA ILE A 185 10.02 0.15 -9.76
C ILE A 185 10.22 -0.69 -8.49
N SER A 186 10.20 -0.06 -7.32
CA SER A 186 10.39 -0.71 -6.00
C SER A 186 9.10 -1.21 -5.37
N TYR A 187 7.95 -0.58 -5.64
CA TYR A 187 6.68 -0.91 -5.02
C TYR A 187 5.92 -1.95 -5.86
N ASN A 188 6.01 -3.22 -5.44
CA ASN A 188 5.06 -4.26 -5.80
C ASN A 188 3.74 -4.05 -5.03
N ASP A 189 3.05 -2.91 -5.20
CA ASP A 189 1.70 -2.71 -4.66
C ASP A 189 0.65 -3.46 -5.51
N CYS A 190 0.87 -4.76 -5.68
CA CYS A 190 -0.17 -5.67 -6.12
C CYS A 190 -0.82 -6.30 -4.88
N PRO A 191 -2.17 -6.24 -4.74
CA PRO A 191 -2.90 -7.00 -3.74
C PRO A 191 -2.52 -8.49 -3.81
N PRO A 192 -2.46 -9.20 -2.66
CA PRO A 192 -2.19 -10.62 -2.64
C PRO A 192 -3.29 -11.35 -3.42
N GLY A 193 -2.96 -11.88 -4.60
CA GLY A 193 -3.89 -12.62 -5.46
C GLY A 193 -3.99 -12.11 -6.91
N THR A 194 -3.45 -10.93 -7.22
CA THR A 194 -3.34 -10.44 -8.61
C THR A 194 -1.94 -10.71 -9.14
N VAL A 195 -1.84 -11.67 -10.06
CA VAL A 195 -0.65 -11.89 -10.88
C VAL A 195 -0.46 -10.61 -11.70
N SER A 196 0.58 -9.84 -11.40
CA SER A 196 0.88 -8.59 -12.09
C SER A 196 1.23 -8.91 -13.55
N ALA A 197 0.24 -8.75 -14.42
CA ALA A 197 0.29 -9.17 -15.81
C ALA A 197 1.11 -8.22 -16.72
N SER A 198 1.89 -7.27 -16.17
CA SER A 198 2.77 -6.41 -16.95
C SER A 198 4.27 -6.68 -16.76
N ASN A 199 4.68 -7.51 -15.78
CA ASN A 199 6.11 -7.65 -15.42
C ASN A 199 6.76 -8.94 -15.96
N ILE A 200 6.00 -9.81 -16.64
CA ILE A 200 6.47 -11.14 -17.06
C ILE A 200 6.74 -11.24 -18.57
N LEU A 201 6.28 -10.29 -19.40
CA LEU A 201 6.36 -10.46 -20.85
C LEU A 201 7.77 -10.30 -21.45
N ASP A 202 8.65 -9.51 -20.80
CA ASP A 202 10.02 -9.25 -21.27
C ASP A 202 11.12 -9.87 -20.38
N GLY A 203 10.75 -10.58 -19.31
CA GLY A 203 11.72 -11.12 -18.34
C GLY A 203 12.63 -10.05 -17.70
N SER A 204 12.25 -8.78 -17.77
CA SER A 204 13.11 -7.65 -17.42
C SER A 204 12.88 -7.24 -15.97
N GLY A 205 13.78 -7.66 -15.08
CA GLY A 205 13.73 -7.30 -13.67
C GLY A 205 13.90 -5.79 -13.41
N PRO A 206 13.68 -5.33 -12.16
CA PRO A 206 13.68 -3.90 -11.82
C PRO A 206 14.97 -3.15 -12.19
N GLY A 207 16.14 -3.79 -12.08
CA GLY A 207 17.41 -3.17 -12.49
C GLY A 207 17.46 -2.89 -13.99
N ALA A 208 16.97 -3.83 -14.80
CA ALA A 208 16.92 -3.70 -16.25
C ALA A 208 15.92 -2.62 -16.71
N MET A 209 14.78 -2.49 -16.02
CA MET A 209 13.83 -1.39 -16.28
C MET A 209 14.48 -0.03 -16.00
N ALA A 210 15.19 0.08 -14.88
CA ALA A 210 15.85 1.31 -14.49
C ALA A 210 16.93 1.73 -15.52
N ALA A 211 17.72 0.79 -16.04
CA ALA A 211 18.70 1.06 -17.10
C ALA A 211 18.03 1.63 -18.37
N THR A 212 16.92 1.01 -18.78
CA THR A 212 16.14 1.45 -19.96
C THR A 212 15.58 2.86 -19.76
N ARG A 213 15.08 3.17 -18.56
CA ARG A 213 14.54 4.49 -18.22
C ARG A 213 15.61 5.57 -18.26
N VAL A 214 16.78 5.32 -17.65
CA VAL A 214 17.90 6.27 -17.69
C VAL A 214 18.32 6.55 -19.14
N ARG A 215 18.46 5.49 -19.97
CA ARG A 215 18.77 5.66 -21.39
C ARG A 215 17.76 6.57 -22.10
N ASN A 216 16.46 6.31 -21.91
CA ASN A 216 15.40 7.08 -22.55
C ASN A 216 15.43 8.55 -22.15
N GLU A 217 15.64 8.86 -20.87
CA GLU A 217 15.73 10.25 -20.40
C GLU A 217 16.98 10.96 -20.95
N VAL A 218 18.11 10.27 -21.00
CA VAL A 218 19.34 10.83 -21.60
C VAL A 218 19.16 11.06 -23.10
N THR A 219 18.52 10.14 -23.83
CA THR A 219 18.19 10.33 -25.24
C THR A 219 17.28 11.53 -25.45
N LYS A 220 16.23 11.71 -24.63
CA LYS A 220 15.37 12.89 -24.68
C LYS A 220 16.15 14.17 -24.43
N PHE A 221 17.05 14.17 -23.46
CA PHE A 221 17.91 15.32 -23.18
C PHE A 221 18.81 15.65 -24.38
N ILE A 222 19.47 14.66 -24.99
CA ILE A 222 20.30 14.88 -26.18
C ILE A 222 19.48 15.50 -27.32
N LEU A 223 18.26 15.00 -27.56
CA LEU A 223 17.36 15.53 -28.59
C LEU A 223 16.91 16.96 -28.31
N SER A 224 16.87 17.41 -27.04
CA SER A 224 16.49 18.77 -26.66
C SER A 224 17.66 19.78 -26.67
N GLN A 225 18.89 19.35 -26.97
CA GLN A 225 20.06 20.24 -27.01
C GLN A 225 20.30 20.91 -28.38
N ASP A 226 19.30 20.93 -29.28
CA ASP A 226 19.34 21.62 -30.59
C ASP A 226 20.64 21.40 -31.39
N GLY A 227 21.16 20.17 -31.37
CA GLY A 227 22.37 19.78 -32.12
C GLY A 227 23.71 20.03 -31.41
N THR A 228 23.71 20.59 -30.21
CA THR A 228 24.93 20.75 -29.39
C THR A 228 25.57 19.40 -29.05
N ILE A 229 24.75 18.36 -28.87
CA ILE A 229 25.18 16.98 -28.69
C ILE A 229 24.72 16.17 -29.90
N PRO A 230 25.62 15.49 -30.63
CA PRO A 230 25.23 14.63 -31.74
C PRO A 230 24.26 13.53 -31.30
N VAL A 231 23.16 13.34 -32.03
CA VAL A 231 22.19 12.27 -31.76
C VAL A 231 22.82 10.87 -31.90
N THR A 232 23.92 10.76 -32.64
CA THR A 232 24.73 9.54 -32.79
C THR A 232 25.67 9.27 -31.61
N ALA A 233 25.71 10.15 -30.59
CA ALA A 233 26.59 9.98 -29.45
C ALA A 233 26.22 8.74 -28.63
N LYS A 234 27.22 7.92 -28.31
CA LYS A 234 27.06 6.76 -27.43
C LYS A 234 26.80 7.22 -25.99
N ILE A 235 25.86 6.58 -25.30
CA ILE A 235 25.53 6.89 -23.91
C ILE A 235 26.27 5.91 -23.00
N ILE A 236 27.11 6.44 -22.12
CA ILE A 236 27.79 5.69 -21.06
C ILE A 236 27.20 6.13 -19.73
N THR A 237 26.64 5.20 -18.97
CA THR A 237 26.01 5.50 -17.67
C THR A 237 26.74 4.78 -16.56
N ARG A 238 27.13 5.49 -15.51
CA ARG A 238 27.75 4.91 -14.32
C ARG A 238 27.00 5.36 -13.08
N VAL A 239 26.37 4.39 -12.42
CA VAL A 239 25.66 4.61 -11.16
C VAL A 239 26.58 4.22 -10.01
N PHE A 240 26.76 5.10 -9.03
CA PHE A 240 27.58 4.85 -7.85
C PHE A 240 26.69 4.76 -6.62
N CYS A 241 26.71 3.61 -5.94
CA CYS A 241 25.98 3.38 -4.70
C CYS A 241 26.93 2.77 -3.67
N ASN A 242 26.67 2.92 -2.38
CA ASN A 242 27.40 2.17 -1.36
C ASN A 242 26.54 1.03 -0.82
N PHE A 243 26.92 -0.22 -1.09
CA PHE A 243 26.10 -1.38 -0.70
C PHE A 243 26.12 -1.62 0.81
N SER A 244 27.13 -1.10 1.50
CA SER A 244 27.36 -1.27 2.94
C SER A 244 26.77 -0.14 3.80
N SER A 245 26.41 1.00 3.21
CA SER A 245 25.91 2.17 3.95
C SER A 245 24.39 2.18 4.02
N ARG A 246 23.89 1.89 5.23
CA ARG A 246 22.50 2.02 5.69
C ARG A 246 21.56 0.85 5.35
N PRO A 247 21.10 0.10 6.38
CA PRO A 247 19.92 -0.76 6.29
C PRO A 247 18.60 -0.02 6.00
N GLY A 248 18.61 1.32 5.91
CA GLY A 248 17.42 2.17 5.94
C GLY A 248 16.93 2.74 4.61
N LEU A 249 17.78 2.85 3.58
CA LEU A 249 17.37 3.50 2.32
C LEU A 249 16.56 2.56 1.41
N MET A 250 16.75 1.25 1.57
CA MET A 250 16.08 0.22 0.75
C MET A 250 15.29 -0.75 1.64
N THR A 251 14.77 -0.29 2.78
CA THR A 251 13.72 -1.04 3.49
C THR A 251 12.45 -1.18 2.63
N SER A 252 12.26 -0.39 1.58
CA SER A 252 11.18 -0.57 0.61
C SER A 252 11.32 -1.90 -0.15
N PHE A 253 12.53 -2.25 -0.62
CA PHE A 253 12.79 -3.53 -1.30
C PHE A 253 12.71 -4.74 -0.37
N ARG A 254 13.00 -4.56 0.93
CA ARG A 254 12.93 -5.61 1.95
C ARG A 254 11.56 -5.78 2.63
N ARG A 255 10.65 -4.81 2.53
CA ARG A 255 9.37 -4.83 3.29
C ARG A 255 8.18 -5.40 2.52
N SER A 256 8.25 -5.63 1.21
CA SER A 256 7.15 -6.23 0.44
C SER A 256 7.45 -7.68 0.03
N GLY A 257 6.97 -8.64 0.81
CA GLY A 257 6.83 -10.04 0.39
C GLY A 257 8.07 -10.95 0.48
N PRO A 258 7.93 -12.27 0.23
CA PRO A 258 8.85 -13.30 0.72
C PRO A 258 10.21 -13.36 0.01
N VAL A 259 10.45 -12.56 -1.04
CA VAL A 259 11.72 -12.50 -1.78
C VAL A 259 11.98 -11.06 -2.18
N GLY A 260 12.43 -10.24 -1.23
CA GLY A 260 12.94 -8.91 -1.55
C GLY A 260 14.20 -9.03 -2.40
N LEU A 261 14.17 -8.52 -3.64
CA LEU A 261 15.33 -8.50 -4.53
C LEU A 261 16.47 -7.73 -3.87
N GLY A 262 17.65 -8.36 -3.78
CA GLY A 262 18.82 -7.75 -3.18
C GLY A 262 19.39 -6.64 -4.09
N LEU A 263 20.01 -5.61 -3.49
CA LEU A 263 20.68 -4.55 -4.24
C LEU A 263 21.72 -5.08 -5.23
N ALA A 264 22.41 -6.17 -4.86
CA ALA A 264 23.34 -6.86 -5.74
C ALA A 264 22.66 -7.42 -6.99
N GLU A 265 21.47 -8.00 -6.86
CA GLU A 265 20.71 -8.54 -7.99
C GLU A 265 20.17 -7.43 -8.88
N PHE A 266 19.70 -6.33 -8.28
CA PHE A 266 19.33 -5.13 -9.02
C PHE A 266 20.51 -4.57 -9.84
N ALA A 267 21.70 -4.47 -9.22
CA ALA A 267 22.90 -3.97 -9.87
C ALA A 267 23.33 -4.85 -11.05
N VAL A 268 23.24 -6.17 -10.91
CA VAL A 268 23.49 -7.14 -12.00
C VAL A 268 22.51 -6.91 -13.14
N GLN A 269 21.20 -6.90 -12.85
CA GLN A 269 20.17 -6.68 -13.88
C GLN A 269 20.32 -5.34 -14.60
N PHE A 270 20.72 -4.28 -13.88
CA PHE A 270 20.98 -2.97 -14.48
C PHE A 270 22.17 -3.03 -15.46
N THR A 271 23.28 -3.62 -15.01
CA THR A 271 24.53 -3.69 -15.76
C THR A 271 24.42 -4.59 -16.99
N GLU A 272 23.69 -5.71 -16.88
CA GLU A 272 23.53 -6.66 -17.99
C GLU A 272 22.55 -6.18 -19.06
N LYS A 273 21.64 -5.25 -18.74
CA LYS A 273 20.56 -4.87 -19.67
C LYS A 273 21.04 -4.08 -20.87
N LEU A 274 22.00 -3.17 -20.70
CA LEU A 274 22.48 -2.29 -21.76
C LEU A 274 24.01 -2.23 -21.77
N PRO A 275 24.65 -2.30 -22.95
CA PRO A 275 26.09 -2.07 -23.03
C PRO A 275 26.42 -0.64 -22.58
N LEU A 276 27.56 -0.47 -21.91
CA LEU A 276 28.05 0.82 -21.38
C LEU A 276 27.26 1.38 -20.19
N PHE A 277 26.40 0.57 -19.57
CA PHE A 277 25.69 0.90 -18.34
C PHE A 277 26.28 0.07 -17.21
N ASP A 278 26.83 0.74 -16.20
CA ASP A 278 27.48 0.09 -15.06
C ASP A 278 26.85 0.55 -13.75
N PHE A 279 26.60 -0.40 -12.83
CA PHE A 279 26.20 -0.12 -11.46
C PHE A 279 27.30 -0.53 -10.49
N PHE A 280 27.98 0.46 -9.89
CA PHE A 280 29.16 0.24 -9.04
C PHE A 280 28.83 0.36 -7.56
N ASP A 281 29.36 -0.59 -6.78
CA ASP A 281 29.55 -0.41 -5.34
C ASP A 281 30.80 0.46 -5.10
N ALA A 282 30.57 1.73 -4.78
CA ALA A 282 31.61 2.69 -4.45
C ALA A 282 32.11 2.53 -3.00
N GLY A 283 31.44 1.73 -2.16
CA GLY A 283 31.79 1.53 -0.76
C GLY A 283 32.05 2.85 -0.03
N ARG A 284 33.09 2.88 0.81
CA ARG A 284 33.54 4.10 1.52
C ARG A 284 34.02 5.22 0.59
N GLY A 285 34.27 4.93 -0.69
CA GLY A 285 34.68 5.89 -1.71
C GLY A 285 33.54 6.72 -2.30
N LYS A 286 32.27 6.41 -1.95
CA LYS A 286 31.09 7.13 -2.44
C LYS A 286 31.18 8.65 -2.22
N GLU A 287 31.57 9.11 -1.04
CA GLU A 287 31.69 10.55 -0.75
C GLU A 287 32.58 11.29 -1.76
N ARG A 288 33.67 10.63 -2.22
CA ARG A 288 34.56 11.20 -3.25
C ARG A 288 33.91 11.24 -4.63
N ALA A 289 33.02 10.29 -4.92
CA ALA A 289 32.22 10.30 -6.15
C ALA A 289 31.18 11.43 -6.09
N ASP A 290 30.48 11.56 -4.97
CA ASP A 290 29.48 12.61 -4.75
C ASP A 290 30.12 14.01 -4.85
N ASP A 291 31.32 14.21 -4.30
CA ASP A 291 32.05 15.48 -4.42
C ASP A 291 32.36 15.85 -5.88
N LYS A 292 32.67 14.85 -6.71
CA LYS A 292 32.91 15.05 -8.15
C LYS A 292 31.63 15.29 -8.95
N ILE A 293 30.49 14.75 -8.49
CA ILE A 293 29.18 14.95 -9.11
C ILE A 293 28.63 16.33 -8.72
N ARG A 294 28.72 16.72 -7.45
CA ARG A 294 28.27 18.03 -6.92
C ARG A 294 29.01 19.22 -7.54
N GLY A 295 30.31 19.06 -7.85
CA GLY A 295 31.15 20.13 -8.40
C GLY A 295 30.87 20.55 -9.85
N LYS A 296 29.87 19.98 -10.52
CA LYS A 296 29.52 20.30 -11.92
C LYS A 296 28.15 20.99 -12.05
N THR A 297 27.99 22.13 -11.38
CA THR A 297 26.86 23.04 -11.66
C THR A 297 27.23 23.95 -12.83
N VAL A 298 26.59 23.71 -13.99
CA VAL A 298 26.33 24.60 -15.14
C VAL A 298 27.43 25.61 -15.49
N ILE A 299 28.22 25.31 -16.53
CA ILE A 299 28.90 26.36 -17.31
C ILE A 299 27.83 26.94 -18.24
N SER A 300 27.21 28.04 -17.84
CA SER A 300 26.43 28.89 -18.74
C SER A 300 27.35 29.43 -19.84
N PRO A 301 26.93 29.50 -21.11
CA PRO A 301 27.68 30.23 -22.11
C PRO A 301 27.73 31.70 -21.66
N LYS A 302 28.94 32.25 -21.51
CA LYS A 302 29.09 33.70 -21.43
C LYS A 302 28.78 34.26 -22.82
N GLU A 303 27.85 35.21 -22.87
CA GLU A 303 27.69 36.17 -23.96
C GLU A 303 29.00 36.89 -24.27
#